data_AF-A0A8J2ANM2-F1
#
_entry.id   AF-A0A8J2ANM2-F1
#
_cell.length_a   1.000
_cell.length_b   1.000
_cell.length_c   1.000
_cell.angle_alpha   90.00
_cell.angle_beta   90.00
_cell.angle_gamma   90.00
#
_symmetry.space_group_name_H-M   'P 1'
#
loop_
_entity.id
_entity.type
_entity.pdbx_description
1 polymer ?
#
loop_
_entity_poly.entity_id
_entity_poly.type
_entity_poly.pdbx_seq_one_letter_code
_entity_poly.pdbx_strand_id
1 'polypeptide(L)'
;MPRVPREKNPLLQKDEIGRAKFSAYDLPPDTHSFGNVMGCDMEGAGEVLRTWANHQKSVPKAGNKVNYIAYNKKKCNLLVRPDSEQTAPGRTPGKRVPATSSSKPAPKPVGDFGKPTRSSTPIGRVIGNLYAVEYEQMREEMQHAEETAAKPKKTIYQTKASLGHKKAAEKRLKVEEEHKPFMMKKFLNVQASFKLPGPPPKKGHGATQIPDIHQEELPAAPVKMCLWPLICLLEGDARLCVSLPMGMRA
;
A
#
# COMPACT_ATOMS: atom_id res chain seq x y z
N MET A 1 21.88 24.31 -26.20
CA MET A 1 21.18 24.75 -27.44
C MET A 1 20.63 26.16 -27.22
N PRO A 2 20.94 27.17 -28.06
CA PRO A 2 20.32 28.48 -27.96
C PRO A 2 18.81 28.37 -28.20
N ARG A 3 17.98 28.99 -27.34
CA ARG A 3 16.52 29.01 -27.52
C ARG A 3 16.20 29.74 -28.82
N VAL A 4 15.63 29.04 -29.80
CA VAL A 4 15.04 29.70 -30.97
C VAL A 4 13.80 30.46 -30.46
N PRO A 5 13.70 31.79 -30.69
CA PRO A 5 12.54 32.55 -30.28
C PRO A 5 11.28 31.97 -30.95
N ARG A 6 10.25 31.67 -30.14
CA ARG A 6 9.01 31.12 -30.67
C ARG A 6 8.25 32.24 -31.38
N GLU A 7 8.04 32.11 -32.69
CA GLU A 7 7.30 33.10 -33.49
C GLU A 7 5.80 33.16 -33.18
N LYS A 8 5.25 32.17 -32.45
CA LYS A 8 3.81 32.02 -32.20
C LYS A 8 3.49 31.90 -30.71
N ASN A 9 2.33 32.43 -30.34
CA ASN A 9 1.80 32.40 -28.98
C ASN A 9 1.72 30.94 -28.46
N PRO A 10 2.38 30.60 -27.34
CA PRO A 10 2.43 29.23 -26.81
C PRO A 10 1.06 28.66 -26.42
N LEU A 11 0.06 29.52 -26.18
CA LEU A 11 -1.30 29.08 -25.85
C LEU A 11 -2.07 28.54 -27.07
N LEU A 12 -1.62 28.86 -28.29
CA LEU A 12 -2.29 28.48 -29.54
C LEU A 12 -1.59 27.30 -30.26
N GLN A 13 -0.45 26.84 -29.75
CA GLN A 13 0.22 25.67 -30.30
C GLN A 13 -0.48 24.39 -29.80
N LYS A 14 -0.87 23.53 -30.75
CA LYS A 14 -1.37 22.19 -30.42
C LYS A 14 -0.26 21.39 -29.74
N ASP A 15 -0.59 20.74 -28.64
CA ASP A 15 0.31 19.79 -27.98
C ASP A 15 0.64 18.64 -28.96
N GLU A 16 1.93 18.37 -29.16
CA GLU A 16 2.38 17.22 -29.94
C GLU A 16 2.12 15.93 -29.15
N ILE A 17 1.26 15.05 -29.66
CA ILE A 17 0.90 13.79 -28.99
C ILE A 17 2.16 12.91 -28.91
N GLY A 18 2.50 12.47 -27.69
CA GLY A 18 3.63 11.55 -27.44
C GLY A 18 4.98 12.23 -27.18
N ARG A 19 5.06 13.56 -27.27
CA ARG A 19 6.25 14.33 -26.85
C ARG A 19 6.02 15.01 -25.51
N ALA A 20 7.07 15.05 -24.69
CA ALA A 20 7.03 15.77 -23.43
C ALA A 20 6.82 17.28 -23.69
N LYS A 21 6.04 17.93 -22.83
CA LYS A 21 5.86 19.38 -22.88
C LYS A 21 7.22 20.05 -22.66
N PHE A 22 7.52 21.07 -23.46
CA PHE A 22 8.73 21.86 -23.28
C PHE A 22 8.75 22.46 -21.87
N SER A 23 9.89 22.36 -21.17
CA SER A 23 10.05 23.02 -19.88
C SER A 23 9.99 24.54 -20.06
N ALA A 24 9.36 25.24 -19.12
CA ALA A 24 9.41 26.69 -19.06
C ALA A 24 10.72 27.21 -18.46
N TYR A 25 11.39 26.38 -17.66
CA TYR A 25 12.60 26.70 -16.93
C TYR A 25 13.85 26.60 -17.81
N ASP A 26 14.83 27.48 -17.58
CA ASP A 26 16.18 27.32 -18.09
C ASP A 26 16.81 26.10 -17.42
N LEU A 27 16.85 25.01 -18.17
CA LEU A 27 17.52 23.79 -17.72
C LEU A 27 19.04 24.00 -17.83
N PRO A 28 19.81 23.48 -16.86
CA PRO A 28 21.25 23.29 -17.00
C PRO A 28 21.63 22.64 -18.34
N PRO A 29 22.85 22.88 -18.85
CA PRO A 29 23.31 22.28 -20.11
C PRO A 29 23.26 20.75 -20.04
N ASP A 30 23.18 20.09 -21.20
CA ASP A 30 23.00 18.63 -21.33
C ASP A 30 24.11 17.79 -20.66
N THR A 31 25.22 18.41 -20.26
CA THR A 31 26.26 17.78 -19.44
C THR A 31 25.86 17.61 -17.96
N HIS A 32 24.77 18.23 -17.52
CA HIS A 32 24.29 18.16 -16.16
C HIS A 32 23.38 16.93 -15.96
N SER A 33 23.84 16.01 -15.12
CA SER A 33 23.05 14.87 -14.69
C SER A 33 22.08 15.27 -13.58
N PHE A 34 20.78 15.15 -13.85
CA PHE A 34 19.75 15.33 -12.82
C PHE A 34 19.66 14.09 -11.94
N GLY A 35 19.37 14.31 -10.66
CA GLY A 35 19.27 13.26 -9.65
C GLY A 35 20.33 13.42 -8.56
N ASN A 36 20.14 12.70 -7.46
CA ASN A 36 21.19 12.59 -6.46
C ASN A 36 22.14 11.48 -6.92
N VAL A 37 23.35 11.85 -7.34
CA VAL A 37 24.43 10.88 -7.47
C VAL A 37 24.75 10.43 -6.05
N MET A 38 24.11 9.35 -5.62
CA MET A 38 24.50 8.67 -4.39
C MET A 38 25.97 8.33 -4.61
N GLY A 39 26.85 8.94 -3.81
CA GLY A 39 28.26 8.61 -3.86
C GLY A 39 28.37 7.10 -3.80
N CYS A 40 28.99 6.49 -4.79
CA CYS A 40 29.30 5.07 -4.68
C CYS A 40 30.13 4.95 -3.40
N ASP A 41 29.67 4.14 -2.45
CA ASP A 41 30.38 3.99 -1.19
C ASP A 41 31.82 3.61 -1.54
N MET A 42 32.77 4.45 -1.10
CA MET A 42 34.19 4.17 -1.28
C MET A 42 34.58 2.89 -0.55
N GLU A 43 33.76 2.49 0.42
CA GLU A 43 33.91 1.27 1.19
C GLU A 43 33.35 0.08 0.43
N GLY A 44 34.24 -0.82 0.00
CA GLY A 44 33.83 -2.09 -0.59
C GLY A 44 33.20 -3.03 0.43
N ALA A 45 32.45 -4.03 -0.03
CA ALA A 45 31.82 -5.04 0.85
C ALA A 45 32.81 -5.72 1.82
N GLY A 46 34.09 -5.84 1.43
CA GLY A 46 35.16 -6.38 2.29
C GLY A 46 35.55 -5.44 3.45
N GLU A 47 35.55 -4.13 3.24
CA GLU A 47 35.81 -3.14 4.29
C GLU A 47 34.63 -3.02 5.25
N VAL A 48 33.41 -3.08 4.70
CA VAL A 48 32.19 -3.18 5.49
C VAL A 48 32.22 -4.44 6.35
N LEU A 49 32.59 -5.61 5.81
CA LEU A 49 32.72 -6.85 6.57
C LEU A 49 33.79 -6.79 7.67
N ARG A 50 34.92 -6.12 7.43
CA ARG A 50 35.97 -5.91 8.43
C ARG A 50 35.53 -4.97 9.56
N THR A 51 34.73 -3.96 9.24
CA THR A 51 34.27 -2.96 10.20
C THR A 51 32.96 -3.36 10.89
N TRP A 52 32.23 -4.33 10.33
CA TRP A 52 30.91 -4.78 10.81
C TRP A 52 30.93 -5.16 12.29
N ALA A 53 32.04 -5.69 12.81
CA ALA A 53 32.04 -6.20 14.17
C ALA A 53 33.34 -5.93 14.91
N ASN A 54 33.40 -4.78 15.58
CA ASN A 54 33.89 -4.75 16.95
C ASN A 54 32.90 -3.93 17.78
N HIS A 55 32.00 -4.62 18.48
CA HIS A 55 31.09 -4.00 19.43
C HIS A 55 31.93 -3.36 20.55
N GLN A 56 32.24 -2.08 20.42
CA GLN A 56 32.85 -1.29 21.48
C GLN A 56 31.78 -1.16 22.57
N LYS A 57 31.93 -1.94 23.65
CA LYS A 57 31.08 -1.80 24.84
C LYS A 57 31.11 -0.32 25.22
N SER A 58 29.94 0.34 25.18
CA SER A 58 29.88 1.74 25.58
C SER A 58 30.42 1.84 27.01
N VAL A 59 31.54 2.54 27.20
CA VAL A 59 32.03 2.81 28.54
C VAL A 59 30.90 3.52 29.27
N PRO A 60 30.36 2.95 30.37
CA PRO A 60 29.31 3.62 31.11
C PRO A 60 29.86 4.99 31.50
N LYS A 61 29.19 6.07 31.06
CA LYS A 61 29.61 7.43 31.40
C LYS A 61 29.65 7.54 32.92
N ALA A 62 30.85 7.48 33.50
CA ALA A 62 31.09 7.64 34.91
C ALA A 62 30.69 9.08 35.26
N GLY A 63 29.48 9.26 35.81
CA GLY A 63 29.01 10.59 36.19
C GLY A 63 27.50 10.79 36.16
N ASN A 64 26.71 9.91 35.52
CA ASN A 64 25.26 10.09 35.47
C ASN A 64 24.48 8.96 36.14
N LYS A 65 24.97 8.49 37.29
CA LYS A 65 24.11 7.75 38.23
C LYS A 65 23.16 8.79 38.83
N VAL A 66 21.93 8.82 38.31
CA VAL A 66 20.86 9.66 38.87
C VAL A 66 20.73 9.30 40.35
N ASN A 67 21.10 10.22 41.24
CA ASN A 67 21.06 9.96 42.67
C ASN A 67 19.62 10.08 43.15
N TYR A 68 18.87 8.98 43.06
CA TYR A 68 17.43 8.93 43.34
C TYR A 68 17.09 9.38 44.76
N ILE A 69 18.01 9.22 45.72
CA ILE A 69 17.85 9.70 47.10
C ILE A 69 17.81 11.24 47.14
N ALA A 70 18.72 11.90 46.43
CA ALA A 70 18.75 13.37 46.36
C ALA A 70 17.54 13.93 45.59
N TYR A 71 17.09 13.23 44.55
CA TYR A 71 15.89 13.60 43.80
C TYR A 71 14.61 13.48 44.65
N ASN A 72 14.45 12.38 45.38
CA ASN A 72 13.27 12.15 46.22
C ASN A 72 13.22 13.10 47.43
N LYS A 73 14.37 13.40 48.05
CA LYS A 73 14.44 14.43 49.12
C LYS A 73 13.96 15.81 48.65
N LYS A 74 14.33 16.21 47.42
CA LYS A 74 13.84 17.47 46.83
C LYS A 74 12.33 17.46 46.57
N LYS A 75 11.76 16.32 46.18
CA LYS A 75 10.31 16.17 45.95
C LYS A 75 9.50 16.14 47.23
N CYS A 76 10.00 15.52 48.31
CA CYS A 76 9.28 15.52 49.58
C CYS A 76 9.15 16.93 50.18
N ASN A 77 10.15 17.80 49.98
CA ASN A 77 10.05 19.21 50.41
C ASN A 77 9.04 20.04 49.61
N LEU A 78 8.56 19.55 48.46
CA LEU A 78 7.57 20.22 47.62
C LEU A 78 6.11 19.84 47.97
N LEU A 79 5.88 18.81 48.79
CA LEU A 79 4.54 18.36 49.20
C LEU A 79 3.86 19.27 50.25
N VAL A 80 4.50 20.37 50.66
CA VAL A 80 3.94 21.34 51.63
C VAL A 80 3.38 22.59 50.94
N ARG A 81 3.38 22.68 49.60
CA ARG A 81 2.75 23.79 48.89
C ARG A 81 1.40 23.36 48.29
N PRO A 82 0.30 24.11 48.54
CA PRO A 82 -1.00 23.81 47.95
C PRO A 82 -0.96 23.91 46.42
N ASP A 83 -1.72 23.04 45.78
CA ASP A 83 -1.65 22.58 44.38
C ASP A 83 -1.80 23.62 43.26
N SER A 84 -1.79 24.93 43.51
CA SER A 84 -2.18 25.91 42.49
C SER A 84 -1.08 26.34 41.51
N GLU A 85 0.19 25.97 41.70
CA GLU A 85 1.29 26.43 40.82
C GLU A 85 2.43 25.41 40.61
N GLN A 86 2.11 24.12 40.48
CA GLN A 86 3.10 23.14 39.99
C GLN A 86 3.29 23.25 38.47
N THR A 87 3.89 24.35 38.03
CA THR A 87 4.55 24.39 36.72
C THR A 87 5.71 23.42 36.78
N ALA A 88 5.61 22.29 36.05
CA ALA A 88 6.65 21.28 36.00
C ALA A 88 8.02 21.94 35.71
N PRO A 89 9.03 21.81 36.59
CA PRO A 89 10.31 22.48 36.36
C PRO A 89 10.99 21.87 35.13
N GLY A 90 11.04 22.68 34.08
CA GLY A 90 12.16 22.80 33.15
C GLY A 90 12.81 21.50 32.69
N ARG A 91 12.23 20.88 31.67
CA ARG A 91 13.07 20.41 30.56
C ARG A 91 13.88 21.62 30.10
N THR A 92 15.19 21.56 30.24
CA THR A 92 16.10 22.53 29.64
C THR A 92 15.71 22.73 28.17
N PRO A 93 15.72 23.97 27.62
CA PRO A 93 15.52 24.21 26.20
C PRO A 93 16.77 23.79 25.42
N GLY A 94 17.14 22.52 25.50
CA GLY A 94 17.99 21.88 24.51
C GLY A 94 17.16 21.74 23.25
N LYS A 95 17.64 22.35 22.15
CA LYS A 95 17.23 22.16 20.75
C LYS A 95 16.08 21.16 20.61
N ARG A 96 14.86 21.66 20.43
CA ARG A 96 13.72 20.84 19.99
C ARG A 96 14.09 20.27 18.62
N VAL A 97 14.70 19.09 18.61
CA VAL A 97 14.58 18.20 17.45
C VAL A 97 13.08 17.93 17.36
N PRO A 98 12.41 18.23 16.24
CA PRO A 98 10.99 17.94 16.10
C PRO A 98 10.79 16.48 16.44
N ALA A 99 9.97 16.22 17.45
CA ALA A 99 9.54 14.88 17.79
C ALA A 99 8.74 14.36 16.60
N THR A 100 9.41 13.66 15.69
CA THR A 100 8.74 12.72 14.80
C THR A 100 8.15 11.66 15.72
N SER A 101 6.85 11.82 15.98
CA SER A 101 6.02 10.89 16.71
C SER A 101 5.92 9.57 15.95
N SER A 102 6.95 8.75 16.08
CA SER A 102 6.91 7.32 15.85
C SER A 102 7.70 6.65 16.96
N SER A 103 7.31 6.90 18.21
CA SER A 103 7.66 6.00 19.30
C SER A 103 6.90 4.69 19.08
N LYS A 104 7.33 3.91 18.08
CA LYS A 104 7.14 2.46 18.17
C LYS A 104 7.77 2.08 19.51
N PRO A 105 7.03 1.43 20.43
CA PRO A 105 7.63 0.95 21.66
C PRO A 105 8.85 0.12 21.26
N ALA A 106 10.01 0.42 21.85
CA ALA A 106 11.19 -0.43 21.67
C ALA A 106 10.73 -1.87 21.96
N PRO A 107 10.98 -2.83 21.04
CA PRO A 107 10.57 -4.20 21.27
C PRO A 107 11.19 -4.61 22.61
N LYS A 108 10.33 -4.95 23.58
CA LYS A 108 10.82 -5.53 24.83
C LYS A 108 11.71 -6.70 24.41
N PRO A 109 12.93 -6.87 24.94
CA PRO A 109 13.68 -8.08 24.73
C PRO A 109 12.85 -9.20 25.37
N VAL A 110 12.05 -9.87 24.55
CA VAL A 110 11.30 -11.05 24.95
C VAL A 110 12.35 -12.09 25.22
N GLY A 111 12.68 -12.28 26.50
CA GLY A 111 13.57 -13.30 27.01
C GLY A 111 12.99 -14.71 26.89
N ASP A 112 12.36 -15.01 25.76
CA ASP A 112 12.00 -16.37 25.35
C ASP A 112 12.79 -16.66 24.08
N PHE A 113 14.06 -17.00 24.26
CA PHE A 113 14.87 -17.57 23.19
C PHE A 113 14.33 -18.97 22.88
N GLY A 114 13.45 -19.01 21.89
CA GLY A 114 12.79 -20.22 21.42
C GLY A 114 11.30 -19.99 21.33
N LYS A 115 10.78 -19.81 20.11
CA LYS A 115 9.37 -20.15 19.88
C LYS A 115 9.21 -21.60 20.34
N PRO A 116 8.21 -21.94 21.17
CA PRO A 116 7.97 -23.33 21.55
C PRO A 116 7.98 -24.14 20.27
N THR A 117 8.93 -25.08 20.18
CA THR A 117 9.16 -25.88 18.99
C THR A 117 7.83 -26.55 18.69
N ARG A 118 7.16 -26.11 17.61
CA ARG A 118 6.01 -26.84 17.09
C ARG A 118 6.49 -28.28 16.93
N SER A 119 5.70 -29.25 17.38
CA SER A 119 6.01 -30.66 17.08
C SER A 119 6.38 -30.75 15.61
N SER A 120 7.53 -31.37 15.35
CA SER A 120 8.23 -31.45 14.07
C SER A 120 7.29 -31.32 12.87
N THR A 121 7.57 -30.39 11.97
CA THR A 121 6.84 -30.19 10.72
C THR A 121 6.48 -31.56 10.12
N PRO A 122 5.20 -31.85 9.87
CA PRO A 122 4.78 -33.21 9.49
C PRO A 122 5.60 -33.66 8.28
N ILE A 123 6.21 -34.86 8.37
CA ILE A 123 7.19 -35.35 7.39
C ILE A 123 6.67 -35.27 5.95
N GLY A 124 5.35 -35.49 5.75
CA GLY A 124 4.72 -35.38 4.43
C GLY A 124 4.82 -33.99 3.81
N ARG A 125 4.83 -32.92 4.61
CA ARG A 125 5.04 -31.55 4.11
C ARG A 125 6.49 -31.22 3.84
N VAL A 126 7.43 -31.84 4.57
CA VAL A 126 8.85 -31.73 4.28
C VAL A 126 9.17 -32.44 2.96
N ILE A 127 8.67 -33.66 2.79
CA ILE A 127 8.81 -34.44 1.55
C ILE A 127 8.16 -33.69 0.36
N GLY A 128 7.01 -33.06 0.59
CA GLY A 128 6.33 -32.27 -0.44
C GLY A 128 6.89 -30.87 -0.68
N ASN A 129 7.96 -30.43 0.00
CA ASN A 129 8.46 -29.06 -0.03
C ASN A 129 7.40 -27.97 0.29
N LEU A 130 6.35 -28.33 1.06
CA LEU A 130 5.25 -27.44 1.44
C LEU A 130 5.43 -26.81 2.83
N TYR A 131 6.54 -27.09 3.50
CA TYR A 131 6.78 -26.65 4.89
C TYR A 131 6.86 -25.12 5.04
N ALA A 132 7.22 -24.40 3.98
CA ALA A 132 7.35 -22.94 3.99
C ALA A 132 6.05 -22.20 3.63
N VAL A 133 5.11 -22.86 2.97
CA VAL A 133 3.92 -22.20 2.37
C VAL A 133 3.06 -21.51 3.42
N GLU A 134 2.76 -22.18 4.54
CA GLU A 134 1.95 -21.58 5.62
C GLU A 134 2.66 -20.37 6.26
N TYR A 135 4.00 -20.42 6.33
CA TYR A 135 4.77 -19.32 6.91
C TYR A 135 4.78 -18.11 5.99
N GLU A 136 4.91 -18.33 4.69
CA GLU A 136 4.83 -17.27 3.67
C GLU A 136 3.45 -16.63 3.67
N GLN A 137 2.37 -17.42 3.67
CA GLN A 137 1.00 -16.93 3.75
C GLN A 137 0.75 -16.09 5.02
N MET A 138 1.14 -16.60 6.19
CA MET A 138 0.98 -15.87 7.44
C MET A 138 1.79 -14.56 7.45
N ARG A 139 2.97 -14.56 6.83
CA ARG A 139 3.81 -13.36 6.71
C ARG A 139 3.19 -12.33 5.77
N GLU A 140 2.65 -12.76 4.63
CA GLU A 140 1.95 -11.91 3.67
C GLU A 140 0.69 -11.29 4.29
N GLU A 141 -0.10 -12.08 5.02
CA GLU A 141 -1.28 -11.58 5.74
C GLU A 141 -0.92 -10.52 6.78
N MET A 142 0.15 -10.75 7.55
CA MET A 142 0.65 -9.79 8.53
C MET A 142 1.11 -8.50 7.86
N GLN A 143 1.87 -8.59 6.77
CA GLN A 143 2.30 -7.42 5.99
C GLN A 143 1.11 -6.67 5.41
N HIS A 144 0.13 -7.37 4.84
CA HIS A 144 -1.08 -6.75 4.31
C HIS A 144 -1.92 -6.07 5.41
N ALA A 145 -2.04 -6.70 6.58
CA ALA A 145 -2.69 -6.10 7.75
C ALA A 145 -1.95 -4.83 8.22
N GLU A 146 -0.62 -4.87 8.27
CA GLU A 146 0.19 -3.70 8.58
C GLU A 146 0.03 -2.59 7.54
N GLU A 147 0.04 -2.91 6.25
CA GLU A 147 -0.13 -1.92 5.18
C GLU A 147 -1.54 -1.29 5.20
N THR A 148 -2.57 -2.08 5.45
CA THR A 148 -3.95 -1.59 5.54
C THR A 148 -4.19 -0.78 6.81
N ALA A 149 -3.52 -1.12 7.91
CA ALA A 149 -3.56 -0.36 9.17
C ALA A 149 -2.68 0.91 9.12
N ALA A 150 -1.51 0.84 8.47
CA ALA A 150 -0.53 1.92 8.42
C ALA A 150 -0.91 3.03 7.42
N LYS A 151 -1.82 2.77 6.48
CA LYS A 151 -2.40 3.82 5.63
C LYS A 151 -3.36 4.63 6.50
N PRO A 152 -2.98 5.83 7.02
CA PRO A 152 -3.93 6.66 7.75
C PRO A 152 -5.07 6.94 6.79
N LYS A 153 -6.29 6.52 7.16
CA LYS A 153 -7.51 6.86 6.42
C LYS A 153 -7.67 8.38 6.51
N LYS A 154 -7.01 9.13 5.62
CA LYS A 154 -7.20 10.56 5.48
C LYS A 154 -8.67 10.72 5.10
N THR A 155 -9.45 11.23 6.04
CA THR A 155 -10.82 11.64 5.77
C THR A 155 -10.74 12.80 4.78
N ILE A 156 -10.94 12.50 3.49
CA ILE A 156 -11.01 13.55 2.47
C ILE A 156 -12.27 14.34 2.80
N TYR A 157 -12.10 15.60 3.23
CA TYR A 157 -13.22 16.50 3.44
C TYR A 157 -13.97 16.64 2.12
N GLN A 158 -15.26 16.28 2.13
CA GLN A 158 -16.09 16.45 0.94
C GLN A 158 -16.33 17.93 0.71
N THR A 159 -16.02 18.41 -0.49
CA THR A 159 -16.36 19.77 -0.89
C THR A 159 -17.87 19.92 -1.04
N LYS A 160 -18.38 21.16 -0.97
CA LYS A 160 -19.80 21.45 -1.21
C LYS A 160 -20.28 20.93 -2.58
N ALA A 161 -19.41 20.98 -3.59
CA ALA A 161 -19.68 20.42 -4.92
C ALA A 161 -19.83 18.89 -4.89
N SER A 162 -18.92 18.18 -4.20
CA SER A 162 -19.00 16.71 -4.06
C SER A 162 -20.28 16.27 -3.35
N LEU A 163 -20.71 17.00 -2.32
CA LEU A 163 -21.99 16.75 -1.64
C LEU A 163 -23.19 16.98 -2.56
N GLY A 164 -23.15 18.02 -3.39
CA GLY A 164 -24.16 18.30 -4.40
C GLY A 164 -24.31 17.16 -5.42
N HIS A 165 -23.18 16.68 -5.96
CA HIS A 165 -23.18 15.54 -6.89
C HIS A 165 -23.68 14.25 -6.23
N LYS A 166 -23.29 13.98 -4.97
CA LYS A 166 -23.80 12.82 -4.23
C LYS A 166 -25.32 12.88 -4.07
N LYS A 167 -25.87 14.03 -3.65
CA LYS A 167 -27.32 14.22 -3.52
C LYS A 167 -28.04 14.11 -4.87
N ALA A 168 -27.45 14.61 -5.95
CA ALA A 168 -28.03 14.49 -7.29
C ALA A 168 -28.05 13.03 -7.78
N ALA A 169 -26.98 12.26 -7.50
CA ALA A 169 -26.93 10.83 -7.80
C ALA A 169 -27.94 10.04 -6.96
N GLU A 170 -28.04 10.31 -5.66
CA GLU A 170 -29.05 9.71 -4.78
C GLU A 170 -30.47 10.02 -5.25
N LYS A 171 -30.74 11.24 -5.73
CA LYS A 171 -32.04 11.57 -6.34
C LYS A 171 -32.29 10.77 -7.61
N ARG A 172 -31.30 10.61 -8.50
CA ARG A 172 -31.46 9.81 -9.72
C ARG A 172 -31.73 8.34 -9.41
N LEU A 173 -31.08 7.78 -8.39
CA LEU A 173 -31.30 6.41 -7.91
C LEU A 173 -32.66 6.24 -7.22
N LYS A 174 -33.11 7.24 -6.46
CA LYS A 174 -34.44 7.21 -5.82
C LYS A 174 -35.59 7.48 -6.79
N VAL A 175 -35.33 8.05 -7.97
CA VAL A 175 -36.35 8.30 -9.00
C VAL A 175 -36.79 7.02 -9.71
N GLU A 176 -36.20 5.87 -9.37
CA GLU A 176 -36.80 4.56 -9.65
C GLU A 176 -37.91 4.23 -8.61
N GLU A 177 -38.72 5.22 -8.25
CA GLU A 177 -40.07 4.91 -7.76
C GLU A 177 -40.80 4.31 -8.97
N GLU A 178 -41.25 3.06 -8.82
CA GLU A 178 -42.06 2.35 -9.81
C GLU A 178 -43.15 3.28 -10.32
N HIS A 179 -42.91 3.92 -11.47
CA HIS A 179 -43.83 4.87 -12.02
C HIS A 179 -45.03 4.05 -12.48
N LYS A 180 -46.03 3.91 -11.60
CA LYS A 180 -47.24 3.17 -11.90
C LYS A 180 -47.73 3.67 -13.25
N PRO A 181 -47.84 2.79 -14.26
CA PRO A 181 -48.30 3.20 -15.58
C PRO A 181 -49.62 3.93 -15.38
N PHE A 182 -49.78 5.08 -16.04
CA PHE A 182 -50.96 5.92 -15.89
C PHE A 182 -52.20 5.09 -16.26
N MET A 183 -52.92 4.60 -15.25
CA MET A 183 -54.23 3.99 -15.41
C MET A 183 -55.26 4.98 -14.91
N MET A 184 -56.27 5.26 -15.74
CA MET A 184 -57.43 6.03 -15.27
C MET A 184 -58.11 5.25 -14.14
N LYS A 185 -58.62 5.95 -13.12
CA LYS A 185 -59.27 5.34 -11.94
C LYS A 185 -60.34 4.30 -12.30
N LYS A 186 -61.06 4.52 -13.39
CA LYS A 186 -62.11 3.62 -13.89
C LYS A 186 -61.60 2.26 -14.41
N PHE A 187 -60.30 2.11 -14.67
CA PHE A 187 -59.69 0.90 -15.22
C PHE A 187 -58.82 0.11 -14.24
N LEU A 188 -58.65 0.59 -12.99
CA LEU A 188 -57.83 -0.11 -11.99
C LEU A 188 -58.36 -1.53 -11.65
N ASN A 189 -59.68 -1.75 -11.74
CA ASN A 189 -60.32 -3.04 -11.44
C ASN A 189 -60.71 -3.86 -12.69
N VAL A 190 -60.35 -3.42 -13.89
CA VAL A 190 -60.73 -4.14 -15.11
C VAL A 190 -59.67 -5.21 -15.40
N GLN A 191 -60.03 -6.48 -15.20
CA GLN A 191 -59.17 -7.59 -15.59
C GLN A 191 -58.95 -7.59 -17.11
N ALA A 192 -57.71 -7.66 -17.55
CA ALA A 192 -57.38 -7.74 -18.97
C ALA A 192 -57.92 -9.06 -19.55
N SER A 193 -59.00 -8.98 -20.33
CA SER A 193 -59.63 -10.13 -20.99
C SER A 193 -58.99 -10.48 -22.35
N PHE A 194 -57.83 -9.89 -22.67
CA PHE A 194 -57.18 -10.12 -23.95
C PHE A 194 -56.47 -11.47 -23.96
N LYS A 195 -57.20 -12.50 -24.41
CA LYS A 195 -56.61 -13.79 -24.77
C LYS A 195 -55.93 -13.65 -26.12
N LEU A 196 -54.61 -13.44 -26.10
CA LEU A 196 -53.81 -13.70 -27.30
C LEU A 196 -54.01 -15.18 -27.70
N PRO A 197 -54.17 -15.51 -29.00
CA PRO A 197 -54.03 -16.88 -29.46
C PRO A 197 -52.59 -17.30 -29.17
N GLY A 198 -52.39 -17.94 -28.01
CA GLY A 198 -51.10 -18.45 -27.60
C GLY A 198 -50.66 -19.60 -28.51
N PRO A 199 -49.33 -19.79 -28.68
CA PRO A 199 -48.81 -20.96 -29.37
C PRO A 199 -49.33 -22.25 -28.69
N PRO A 200 -49.54 -23.33 -29.47
CA PRO A 200 -50.15 -24.55 -28.98
C PRO A 200 -49.38 -25.11 -27.77
N PRO A 201 -50.09 -25.76 -26.83
CA PRO A 201 -49.46 -26.33 -25.65
C PRO A 201 -48.37 -27.31 -26.08
N LYS A 202 -47.12 -27.07 -25.64
CA LYS A 202 -46.03 -28.03 -25.82
C LYS A 202 -46.45 -29.32 -25.11
N LYS A 203 -46.74 -30.37 -25.89
CA LYS A 203 -46.92 -31.74 -25.39
C LYS A 203 -45.69 -32.06 -24.54
N GLY A 204 -45.94 -32.41 -23.27
CA GLY A 204 -44.90 -32.68 -22.30
C GLY A 204 -43.93 -33.74 -22.82
N HIS A 205 -42.69 -33.36 -23.05
CA HIS A 205 -41.60 -34.30 -22.85
C HIS A 205 -41.48 -34.51 -21.35
N GLY A 206 -41.59 -35.78 -20.96
CA GLY A 206 -41.58 -36.22 -19.58
C GLY A 206 -40.44 -35.57 -18.82
N ALA A 207 -40.78 -35.04 -17.66
CA ALA A 207 -39.84 -34.64 -16.64
C ALA A 207 -38.95 -35.84 -16.33
N THR A 208 -37.75 -35.87 -16.90
CA THR A 208 -36.63 -36.54 -16.27
C THR A 208 -36.40 -35.76 -14.98
N GLN A 209 -36.84 -36.34 -13.87
CA GLN A 209 -36.51 -35.84 -12.54
C GLN A 209 -34.99 -35.78 -12.46
N ILE A 210 -34.44 -34.58 -12.47
CA ILE A 210 -33.08 -34.35 -11.99
C ILE A 210 -33.20 -34.56 -10.48
N PRO A 211 -32.59 -35.61 -9.90
CA PRO A 211 -32.65 -35.79 -8.46
C PRO A 211 -32.04 -34.55 -7.80
N ASP A 212 -32.70 -34.09 -6.74
CA ASP A 212 -32.20 -33.04 -5.87
C ASP A 212 -30.76 -33.35 -5.49
N ILE A 213 -29.84 -32.59 -6.09
CA ILE A 213 -28.46 -32.52 -5.63
C ILE A 213 -28.56 -31.77 -4.32
N HIS A 214 -28.60 -32.53 -3.23
CA HIS A 214 -28.32 -32.03 -1.89
C HIS A 214 -27.15 -31.05 -1.97
N GLN A 215 -27.40 -29.82 -1.51
CA GLN A 215 -26.34 -28.88 -1.17
C GLN A 215 -25.54 -29.50 -0.02
N GLU A 216 -24.59 -30.38 -0.36
CA GLU A 216 -23.43 -30.62 0.48
C GLU A 216 -22.64 -29.31 0.46
N GLU A 217 -22.51 -28.69 1.63
CA GLU A 217 -21.53 -27.63 1.87
C GLU A 217 -20.14 -28.18 1.48
N LEU A 218 -19.70 -27.83 0.27
CA LEU A 218 -18.33 -28.05 -0.15
C LEU A 218 -17.43 -27.18 0.76
N PRO A 219 -16.54 -27.78 1.58
CA PRO A 219 -15.56 -26.99 2.31
C PRO A 219 -14.69 -26.26 1.28
N ALA A 220 -14.47 -24.97 1.52
CA ALA A 220 -13.67 -24.08 0.71
C ALA A 220 -12.35 -24.74 0.26
N ALA A 221 -12.35 -25.25 -0.98
CA ALA A 221 -11.13 -25.73 -1.61
C ALA A 221 -10.36 -24.50 -2.14
N PRO A 222 -9.03 -24.45 -1.93
CA PRO A 222 -8.21 -23.34 -2.36
C PRO A 222 -8.23 -23.22 -3.88
N VAL A 223 -8.42 -21.98 -4.35
CA VAL A 223 -8.32 -21.59 -5.75
C VAL A 223 -6.96 -22.04 -6.30
N LYS A 224 -6.92 -23.18 -6.99
CA LYS A 224 -5.80 -23.54 -7.86
C LYS A 224 -5.82 -22.55 -9.03
N MET A 225 -5.02 -21.50 -8.91
CA MET A 225 -4.59 -20.72 -10.06
C MET A 225 -3.87 -21.67 -11.02
N CYS A 226 -4.56 -22.03 -12.10
CA CYS A 226 -3.92 -22.54 -13.29
C CYS A 226 -3.03 -21.42 -13.85
N LEU A 227 -1.78 -21.36 -13.37
CA LEU A 227 -0.71 -20.70 -14.10
C LEU A 227 -0.55 -21.44 -15.43
N TRP A 228 -1.09 -20.85 -16.48
CA TRP A 228 -0.56 -21.08 -17.81
C TRP A 228 0.91 -20.69 -17.83
N PRO A 229 1.81 -21.50 -18.40
CA PRO A 229 3.21 -21.14 -18.51
C PRO A 229 3.33 -20.08 -19.59
N LEU A 230 3.69 -18.85 -19.20
CA LEU A 230 4.26 -17.86 -20.10
C LEU A 230 5.72 -18.30 -20.39
N ILE A 231 5.86 -19.36 -21.18
CA ILE A 231 7.08 -19.67 -21.92
C ILE A 231 6.95 -18.92 -23.24
N CYS A 232 7.43 -17.69 -23.26
CA CYS A 232 7.69 -16.94 -24.48
C CYS A 232 9.01 -16.18 -24.33
N LEU A 233 10.03 -16.72 -25.00
CA LEU A 233 11.17 -16.03 -25.61
C LEU A 233 11.91 -14.98 -24.77
N LEU A 234 13.01 -15.41 -24.16
CA LEU A 234 14.22 -14.59 -24.00
C LEU A 234 15.39 -15.34 -24.63
N GLU A 235 15.29 -15.47 -25.96
CA GLU A 235 16.39 -15.80 -26.84
C GLU A 235 16.53 -14.58 -27.75
N GLY A 236 17.56 -13.77 -27.47
CA GLY A 236 17.70 -12.43 -28.01
C GLY A 236 19.13 -11.94 -27.82
N ASP A 237 20.02 -12.54 -28.60
CA ASP A 237 21.39 -12.14 -28.89
C ASP A 237 21.61 -10.62 -28.83
N ALA A 238 22.21 -10.14 -27.74
CA ALA A 238 22.92 -8.86 -27.74
C ALA A 238 24.39 -9.14 -28.07
N ARG A 239 24.66 -9.16 -29.38
CA ARG A 239 26.01 -9.12 -29.96
C ARG A 239 26.81 -7.99 -29.31
N LEU A 240 27.95 -8.36 -28.74
CA LEU A 240 29.07 -7.47 -28.47
C LEU A 240 29.48 -6.77 -29.78
N CYS A 241 28.99 -5.56 -30.00
CA CYS A 241 29.61 -4.62 -30.94
C CYS A 241 30.86 -4.05 -30.28
N VAL A 242 31.99 -4.71 -30.51
CA VAL A 242 33.32 -4.15 -30.27
C VAL A 242 33.57 -3.11 -31.37
N SER A 243 33.33 -1.83 -31.07
CA SER A 243 33.81 -0.73 -31.89
C SER A 243 35.26 -0.41 -31.52
N LEU A 244 36.20 -0.85 -32.37
CA LEU A 244 37.56 -0.32 -32.43
C LEU A 244 37.52 1.11 -33.00
N PRO A 245 38.19 2.10 -32.39
CA PRO A 245 38.65 3.28 -33.12
C PRO A 245 40.06 3.01 -33.70
N MET A 246 40.10 2.75 -35.01
CA MET A 246 41.31 2.90 -35.82
C MET A 246 41.45 4.36 -36.25
N GLY A 247 42.68 4.90 -36.16
CA GLY A 247 43.15 5.92 -37.10
C GLY A 247 43.48 7.30 -36.52
N MET A 248 44.59 7.40 -35.79
CA MET A 248 45.41 8.63 -35.83
C MET A 248 46.19 8.62 -37.15
N ARG A 249 45.99 9.63 -37.98
CA ARG A 249 46.96 10.04 -39.01
C ARG A 249 47.68 11.30 -38.50
N ALA A 250 48.98 11.29 -38.70
CA ALA A 250 49.90 12.41 -38.54
C ALA A 250 49.65 13.49 -39.60
#